data_AF-A0A0M8TKJ2-F1
#
_entry.id   AF-A0A0M8TKJ2-F1
#
_cell.length_a   1.000
_cell.length_b   1.000
_cell.length_c   1.000
_cell.angle_alpha   90.00
_cell.angle_beta   90.00
_cell.angle_gamma   90.00
#
_symmetry.space_group_name_H-M   'P 1'
#
loop_
_entity.id
_entity.type
_entity.pdbx_description
1 polymer ?
#
loop_
_entity_poly.entity_id
_entity_poly.type
_entity_poly.pdbx_seq_one_letter_code
_entity_poly.pdbx_strand_id
1 'polypeptide(L)'
;MVKKPVLLVIAHGSRDPRHAATVHALVRRVRALRPDVRVETGFLDFNIPSAQGVLESLAAEGVRDVVALPLLLTRAFHAKADIPAVLRDAPAQLRILQAEVLGPSPLLLSALERRLYEAGLTPADKSSTGVVLASAGSTDPEAIAVIAEIAREWRHTGWCAVRPAFASASLPRTEDAVRELRSLGCAKVAVAPYVLAPGFLPDRIARGAGEADVLADVLGPAPEVARVLLARYEAARMPLPAAVGA
;
A
#
# COMPACT_ATOMS: atom_id res chain seq x y z
N MET A 1 -14.65 24.15 -19.00
CA MET A 1 -13.76 23.60 -17.94
C MET A 1 -13.24 22.25 -18.39
N VAL A 2 -11.93 22.02 -18.40
CA VAL A 2 -11.39 20.68 -18.69
C VAL A 2 -11.73 19.77 -17.51
N LYS A 3 -12.56 18.75 -17.75
CA LYS A 3 -12.97 17.79 -16.71
C LYS A 3 -11.75 16.97 -16.29
N LYS A 4 -11.42 16.92 -15.01
CA LYS A 4 -10.30 16.10 -14.51
C LYS A 4 -10.61 14.62 -14.74
N PRO A 5 -9.62 13.78 -15.11
CA PRO A 5 -9.82 12.34 -15.23
C PRO A 5 -10.38 11.75 -13.95
N VAL A 6 -11.33 10.82 -14.06
CA VAL A 6 -11.86 10.09 -12.91
C VAL A 6 -10.75 9.24 -12.32
N LEU A 7 -10.53 9.29 -11.00
CA LEU A 7 -9.60 8.40 -10.32
C LEU A 7 -10.33 7.10 -9.98
N LEU A 8 -9.99 6.00 -10.66
CA LEU A 8 -10.43 4.66 -10.30
C LEU A 8 -9.39 4.02 -9.37
N VAL A 9 -9.73 3.88 -8.09
CA VAL A 9 -8.91 3.17 -7.11
C VAL A 9 -9.22 1.68 -7.20
N ILE A 10 -8.22 0.88 -7.56
CA ILE A 10 -8.36 -0.57 -7.78
C ILE A 10 -7.76 -1.33 -6.60
N ALA A 11 -8.60 -1.94 -5.77
CA ALA A 11 -8.20 -2.86 -4.73
C ALA A 11 -8.25 -4.31 -5.23
N HIS A 12 -7.48 -5.21 -4.64
CA HIS A 12 -7.62 -6.64 -4.95
C HIS A 12 -8.96 -7.17 -4.43
N GLY A 13 -9.38 -6.72 -3.24
CA GLY A 13 -10.57 -7.19 -2.54
C GLY A 13 -10.24 -8.32 -1.57
N SER A 14 -11.20 -8.63 -0.70
CA SER A 14 -11.06 -9.65 0.34
C SER A 14 -12.43 -10.12 0.80
N ARG A 15 -12.48 -11.38 1.28
CA ARG A 15 -13.65 -11.90 2.01
C ARG A 15 -13.81 -11.27 3.39
N ASP A 16 -12.76 -10.65 3.93
CA ASP A 16 -12.84 -9.92 5.20
C ASP A 16 -13.49 -8.54 4.98
N PRO A 17 -14.66 -8.26 5.60
CA PRO A 17 -15.36 -6.99 5.43
C PRO A 17 -14.55 -5.77 5.92
N ARG A 18 -13.61 -5.95 6.85
CA ARG A 18 -12.71 -4.88 7.34
C ARG A 18 -11.82 -4.34 6.22
N HIS A 19 -11.51 -5.17 5.22
CA HIS A 19 -10.73 -4.76 4.07
C HIS A 19 -11.47 -3.72 3.23
N ALA A 20 -12.68 -4.04 2.78
CA ALA A 20 -13.50 -3.12 1.98
C ALA A 20 -13.81 -1.84 2.76
N ALA A 21 -14.12 -1.94 4.05
CA ALA A 21 -14.32 -0.79 4.93
C ALA A 21 -13.09 0.14 4.97
N THR A 22 -11.88 -0.43 5.02
CA THR A 22 -10.62 0.33 5.00
C THR A 22 -10.42 1.04 3.67
N VAL A 23 -10.65 0.35 2.54
CA VAL A 23 -10.55 0.94 1.19
C VAL A 23 -11.53 2.11 1.05
N HIS A 24 -12.79 1.95 1.46
CA HIS A 24 -13.77 3.02 1.41
C HIS A 24 -13.43 4.18 2.34
N ALA A 25 -12.87 3.92 3.53
CA ALA A 25 -12.38 4.98 4.43
C ALA A 25 -11.24 5.78 3.78
N LEU A 26 -10.30 5.10 3.11
CA LEU A 26 -9.21 5.74 2.38
C LEU A 26 -9.74 6.60 1.22
N VAL A 27 -10.68 6.09 0.43
CA VAL A 27 -11.30 6.82 -0.69
C VAL A 27 -12.10 8.03 -0.19
N ARG A 28 -12.84 7.93 0.92
CA ARG A 28 -13.49 9.09 1.54
C ARG A 28 -12.47 10.17 1.91
N ARG A 29 -11.30 9.78 2.42
CA ARG A 29 -10.23 10.72 2.77
C ARG A 29 -9.64 11.39 1.53
N VAL A 30 -9.43 10.65 0.45
CA VAL A 30 -8.98 11.22 -0.84
C VAL A 30 -10.01 12.22 -1.38
N ARG A 31 -11.30 11.88 -1.38
CA ARG A 31 -12.39 12.77 -1.80
C ARG A 31 -12.43 14.06 -0.96
N ALA A 32 -12.20 13.97 0.35
CA ALA A 32 -12.14 15.14 1.22
C ALA A 32 -10.93 16.05 0.92
N LEU A 33 -9.78 15.48 0.55
CA LEU A 33 -8.58 16.23 0.17
C LEU A 33 -8.70 16.85 -1.22
N ARG A 34 -9.47 16.24 -2.13
CA ARG A 34 -9.62 16.64 -3.53
C ARG A 34 -11.09 16.57 -3.98
N PRO A 35 -11.94 17.49 -3.50
CA PRO A 35 -13.37 17.51 -3.85
C PRO A 35 -13.60 17.79 -5.35
N ASP A 36 -12.60 18.31 -6.05
CA ASP A 36 -12.58 18.55 -7.49
C ASP A 36 -12.34 17.30 -8.35
N VAL A 37 -12.00 16.16 -7.73
CA VAL A 37 -11.73 14.89 -8.43
C VAL A 37 -12.84 13.90 -8.09
N ARG A 38 -13.51 13.38 -9.12
CA ARG A 38 -14.37 12.21 -8.96
C ARG A 38 -13.49 10.98 -8.72
N VAL A 39 -13.69 10.32 -7.59
CA VAL A 39 -12.96 9.12 -7.19
C VAL A 39 -13.92 7.95 -7.13
N GLU A 40 -13.64 6.85 -7.82
CA GLU A 40 -14.39 5.61 -7.75
C GLU A 40 -13.53 4.48 -7.17
N THR A 41 -14.19 3.42 -6.71
CA THR A 41 -13.53 2.23 -6.15
C THR A 41 -13.98 1.01 -6.92
N GLY A 42 -13.03 0.21 -7.39
CA GLY A 42 -13.29 -1.08 -8.00
C GLY A 42 -12.44 -2.17 -7.37
N PHE A 43 -12.96 -3.40 -7.37
CA PHE A 43 -12.27 -4.56 -6.83
C PHE A 43 -11.97 -5.59 -7.92
N LEU A 44 -10.83 -6.28 -7.81
CA LEU A 44 -10.48 -7.37 -8.73
C LEU A 44 -11.26 -8.65 -8.39
N ASP A 45 -11.44 -8.94 -7.10
CA ASP A 45 -12.13 -10.13 -6.60
C ASP A 45 -12.89 -9.83 -5.30
N PHE A 46 -13.75 -10.76 -4.87
CA PHE A 46 -14.49 -10.85 -3.60
C PHE A 46 -15.49 -9.73 -3.25
N ASN A 47 -15.31 -8.52 -3.78
CA ASN A 47 -16.12 -7.37 -3.45
C ASN A 47 -16.70 -6.73 -4.71
N ILE A 48 -17.81 -6.02 -4.53
CA ILE A 48 -18.45 -5.24 -5.57
C ILE A 48 -18.38 -3.74 -5.23
N PRO A 49 -18.38 -2.85 -6.23
CA PRO A 49 -18.39 -3.15 -7.67
C PRO A 49 -17.04 -3.70 -8.17
N SER A 50 -17.07 -4.57 -9.18
CA SER A 50 -15.83 -5.03 -9.83
C SER A 50 -15.17 -3.87 -10.57
N ALA A 51 -13.85 -3.89 -10.70
CA ALA A 51 -13.11 -2.86 -11.43
C ALA A 51 -13.62 -2.72 -12.88
N GLN A 52 -13.92 -3.84 -13.54
CA GLN A 52 -14.54 -3.86 -14.87
C GLN A 52 -15.93 -3.21 -14.87
N GLY A 53 -16.80 -3.56 -13.92
CA GLY A 53 -18.15 -3.00 -13.84
C GLY A 53 -18.14 -1.48 -13.59
N VAL A 54 -17.16 -0.97 -12.84
CA VAL A 54 -16.97 0.48 -12.68
C VAL A 54 -16.56 1.14 -14.00
N LEU A 55 -15.64 0.54 -14.75
CA LEU A 55 -15.22 1.06 -16.06
C LEU A 55 -16.41 1.09 -17.05
N GLU A 56 -17.22 0.03 -17.07
CA GLU A 56 -18.45 -0.03 -17.88
C GLU A 56 -19.46 1.06 -17.49
N SER A 57 -19.72 1.27 -16.19
CA SER A 57 -20.58 2.35 -15.69
C SER A 57 -20.06 3.72 -16.11
N LEU A 58 -18.77 3.97 -15.93
CA LEU A 58 -18.14 5.24 -16.30
C LEU A 58 -18.27 5.51 -17.80
N ALA A 59 -18.07 4.48 -18.62
CA ALA A 59 -18.21 4.57 -20.06
C ALA A 59 -19.67 4.88 -20.46
N ALA A 60 -20.66 4.23 -19.84
CA ALA A 60 -22.08 4.49 -20.08
C ALA A 60 -22.50 5.91 -19.66
N GLU A 61 -21.86 6.48 -18.63
CA GLU A 61 -22.06 7.85 -18.18
C GLU A 61 -21.34 8.91 -19.06
N GLY A 62 -20.69 8.49 -20.14
CA GLY A 62 -19.97 9.38 -21.06
C GLY A 62 -18.63 9.90 -20.51
N VAL A 63 -18.05 9.25 -19.49
CA VAL A 63 -16.67 9.53 -19.07
C VAL A 63 -15.72 9.09 -20.18
N ARG A 64 -14.66 9.88 -20.37
CA ARG A 64 -13.65 9.69 -21.42
C ARG A 64 -12.26 9.44 -20.88
N ASP A 65 -11.94 9.98 -19.71
CA ASP A 65 -10.59 9.95 -19.13
C ASP A 65 -10.62 9.36 -17.73
N VAL A 66 -9.83 8.31 -17.52
CA VAL A 66 -9.72 7.58 -16.24
C VAL A 66 -8.25 7.41 -15.88
N VAL A 67 -7.91 7.65 -14.62
CA VAL A 67 -6.64 7.21 -14.04
C VAL A 67 -6.93 5.98 -13.19
N ALA A 68 -6.43 4.82 -13.60
CA ALA A 68 -6.54 3.57 -12.87
C ALA A 68 -5.36 3.42 -11.90
N LEU A 69 -5.62 3.40 -10.60
CA LEU A 69 -4.59 3.40 -9.56
C LEU A 69 -4.65 2.12 -8.72
N PRO A 70 -3.67 1.22 -8.84
CA PRO A 70 -3.55 0.02 -8.00
C PRO A 70 -3.27 0.33 -6.52
N LEU A 71 -4.10 -0.16 -5.61
CA LEU A 71 -3.84 -0.16 -4.17
C LEU A 71 -2.86 -1.27 -3.76
N LEU A 72 -1.66 -1.22 -4.33
CA LEU A 72 -0.58 -2.17 -4.08
C LEU A 72 0.61 -1.44 -3.44
N LEU A 73 1.26 -2.06 -2.45
CA LEU A 73 2.40 -1.48 -1.74
C LEU A 73 3.75 -1.79 -2.40
N THR A 74 3.80 -2.79 -3.28
CA THR A 74 4.96 -3.13 -4.10
C THR A 74 4.49 -3.52 -5.50
N ARG A 75 5.39 -3.46 -6.48
CA ARG A 75 5.15 -4.03 -7.81
C ARG A 75 5.32 -5.56 -7.76
N ALA A 76 4.40 -6.26 -7.10
CA ALA A 76 4.34 -7.72 -7.12
C ALA A 76 3.61 -8.22 -8.39
N PHE A 77 3.73 -9.52 -8.68
CA PHE A 77 3.14 -10.22 -9.83
C PHE A 77 1.70 -9.78 -10.22
N HIS A 78 0.81 -9.56 -9.24
CA HIS A 78 -0.57 -9.10 -9.49
C HIS A 78 -0.67 -7.72 -10.17
N ALA A 79 0.28 -6.82 -9.92
CA ALA A 79 0.36 -5.55 -10.63
C ALA A 79 0.70 -5.73 -12.12
N LYS A 80 1.41 -6.83 -12.44
CA LYS A 80 1.97 -7.10 -13.77
C LYS A 80 1.00 -7.87 -14.68
N ALA A 81 -0.01 -8.54 -14.13
CA ALA A 81 -0.94 -9.38 -14.90
C ALA A 81 -2.42 -8.99 -14.75
N ASP A 82 -2.95 -9.00 -13.53
CA ASP A 82 -4.41 -8.93 -13.29
C ASP A 82 -4.98 -7.56 -13.65
N ILE A 83 -4.32 -6.49 -13.18
CA ILE A 83 -4.78 -5.12 -13.47
C ILE A 83 -4.64 -4.81 -14.96
N PRO A 84 -3.49 -5.05 -15.62
CA PRO A 84 -3.39 -4.87 -17.06
C PRO A 84 -4.42 -5.67 -17.86
N ALA A 85 -4.81 -6.87 -17.41
CA ALA A 85 -5.88 -7.65 -18.04
C ALA A 85 -7.23 -6.93 -17.96
N VAL A 86 -7.65 -6.53 -16.75
CA VAL A 86 -8.91 -5.78 -16.57
C VAL A 86 -8.91 -4.47 -17.38
N LEU A 87 -7.77 -3.77 -17.44
CA LEU A 87 -7.70 -2.51 -18.20
C LEU A 87 -7.73 -2.72 -19.72
N ARG A 88 -7.27 -3.86 -20.24
CA ARG A 88 -7.39 -4.20 -21.68
C ARG A 88 -8.82 -4.48 -22.10
N ASP A 89 -9.61 -5.06 -21.21
CA ASP A 89 -11.02 -5.40 -21.45
C ASP A 89 -11.97 -4.21 -21.21
N ALA A 90 -11.43 -3.04 -20.89
CA ALA A 90 -12.20 -1.84 -20.65
C ALA A 90 -12.85 -1.31 -21.95
N PRO A 91 -14.00 -0.61 -21.87
CA PRO A 91 -14.64 -0.01 -23.04
C PRO A 91 -13.70 0.91 -23.83
N ALA A 92 -13.59 0.69 -25.14
CA ALA A 92 -12.65 1.38 -26.03
C ALA A 92 -12.79 2.92 -26.08
N GLN A 93 -13.93 3.46 -25.63
CA GLN A 93 -14.16 4.91 -25.53
C GLN A 93 -13.44 5.58 -24.35
N LEU A 94 -12.97 4.79 -23.38
CA LEU A 94 -12.17 5.26 -22.24
C LEU A 94 -10.69 5.36 -22.62
N ARG A 95 -10.10 6.52 -22.32
CA ARG A 95 -8.65 6.71 -22.26
C ARG A 95 -8.21 6.46 -20.82
N ILE A 96 -7.55 5.33 -20.61
CA ILE A 96 -7.14 4.89 -19.28
C ILE A 96 -5.63 5.08 -19.13
N LEU A 97 -5.24 5.84 -18.11
CA LEU A 97 -3.86 5.97 -17.67
C LEU A 97 -3.68 5.13 -16.41
N GLN A 98 -2.85 4.09 -16.49
CA GLN A 98 -2.49 3.32 -15.29
C GLN A 98 -1.44 4.10 -14.50
N ALA A 99 -1.77 4.44 -13.25
CA ALA A 99 -0.84 5.03 -12.32
C ALA A 99 0.09 3.96 -11.71
N GLU A 100 1.25 4.41 -11.23
CA GLU A 100 2.15 3.59 -10.42
C GLU A 100 1.46 3.10 -9.13
N VAL A 101 1.96 1.97 -8.61
CA VAL A 101 1.54 1.44 -7.30
C VAL A 101 1.92 2.43 -6.17
N LEU A 102 1.40 2.21 -4.96
CA LEU A 102 1.64 3.13 -3.84
C LEU A 102 3.11 3.20 -3.43
N GLY A 103 3.76 2.05 -3.25
CA GLY A 103 5.12 1.97 -2.73
C GLY A 103 6.20 1.64 -3.78
N PRO A 104 7.47 1.94 -3.48
CA PRO A 104 7.96 2.61 -2.27
C PRO A 104 7.63 4.12 -2.26
N SER A 105 7.49 4.69 -1.05
CA SER A 105 7.28 6.13 -0.87
C SER A 105 7.65 6.56 0.56
N PRO A 106 8.34 7.69 0.76
CA PRO A 106 8.63 8.24 2.09
C PRO A 106 7.36 8.49 2.92
N LEU A 107 6.23 8.78 2.28
CA LEU A 107 4.95 8.93 2.96
C LEU A 107 4.44 7.62 3.56
N LEU A 108 4.75 6.46 2.95
CA LEU A 108 4.41 5.17 3.54
C LEU A 108 5.30 4.86 4.75
N LEU A 109 6.57 5.29 4.74
CA LEU A 109 7.42 5.25 5.94
C LEU A 109 6.87 6.15 7.04
N SER A 110 6.42 7.37 6.71
CA SER A 110 5.74 8.25 7.68
C SER A 110 4.46 7.63 8.23
N ALA A 111 3.71 6.88 7.41
CA ALA A 111 2.53 6.14 7.88
C ALA A 111 2.91 5.03 8.87
N LEU A 112 3.99 4.28 8.62
CA LEU A 112 4.49 3.27 9.56
C LEU A 112 4.94 3.89 10.89
N GLU A 113 5.69 4.99 10.84
CA GLU A 113 6.11 5.75 12.03
C GLU A 113 4.89 6.21 12.83
N ARG A 114 3.87 6.77 12.16
CA ARG A 114 2.59 7.12 12.79
C ARG A 114 1.99 5.92 13.51
N ARG A 115 1.90 4.75 12.87
CA ARG A 115 1.31 3.55 13.49
C ARG A 115 2.09 3.08 14.71
N LEU A 116 3.42 3.14 14.67
CA LEU A 116 4.27 2.81 15.80
C LEU A 116 4.05 3.78 16.98
N TYR A 117 3.88 5.08 16.72
CA TYR A 117 3.60 6.06 17.76
C TYR A 117 2.19 5.96 18.32
N GLU A 118 1.20 5.70 17.48
CA GLU A 118 -0.17 5.38 17.90
C GLU A 118 -0.22 4.12 18.77
N ALA A 119 0.73 3.19 18.57
CA ALA A 119 0.90 1.99 19.39
C ALA A 119 1.73 2.22 20.69
N GLY A 120 2.09 3.46 20.99
CA GLY A 120 2.71 3.84 22.27
C GLY A 120 4.23 4.04 22.25
N LEU A 121 4.88 3.92 21.08
CA LEU A 121 6.29 4.34 20.95
C LEU A 121 6.41 5.85 20.81
N THR A 122 7.62 6.35 21.06
CA THR A 122 7.98 7.74 20.86
C THR A 122 9.29 7.85 20.08
N PRO A 123 9.65 9.03 19.55
CA PRO A 123 10.96 9.23 18.94
C PRO A 123 12.15 8.89 19.86
N ALA A 124 11.98 8.98 21.18
CA ALA A 124 13.02 8.65 22.16
C ALA A 124 13.30 7.14 22.25
N ASP A 125 12.35 6.29 21.87
CA ASP A 125 12.50 4.84 21.89
C ASP A 125 13.32 4.29 20.70
N LYS A 126 13.57 5.10 19.67
CA LYS A 126 14.13 4.63 18.40
C LYS A 126 15.46 3.91 18.56
N SER A 127 16.41 4.54 19.24
CA SER A 127 17.79 4.04 19.35
C SER A 127 17.91 2.72 20.13
N SER A 128 16.89 2.36 20.92
CA SER A 128 16.84 1.13 21.72
C SER A 128 15.83 0.10 21.20
N THR A 129 15.03 0.44 20.18
CA THR A 129 13.99 -0.41 19.62
C THR A 129 14.38 -1.00 18.27
N GLY A 130 14.33 -2.32 18.17
CA GLY A 130 14.37 -3.04 16.90
C GLY A 130 12.98 -3.08 16.25
N VAL A 131 12.88 -2.87 14.94
CA VAL A 131 11.61 -2.88 14.21
C VAL A 131 11.56 -4.02 13.20
N VAL A 132 10.51 -4.82 13.25
CA VAL A 132 10.16 -5.79 12.20
C VAL A 132 9.24 -5.10 11.19
N LEU A 133 9.72 -4.91 9.97
CA LEU A 133 8.90 -4.49 8.82
C LEU A 133 8.20 -5.73 8.25
N ALA A 134 7.00 -6.02 8.75
CA ALA A 134 6.27 -7.24 8.41
C ALA A 134 5.35 -7.00 7.21
N SER A 135 5.65 -7.62 6.07
CA SER A 135 4.86 -7.51 4.84
C SER A 135 4.11 -8.80 4.51
N ALA A 136 3.22 -8.75 3.52
CA ALA A 136 2.50 -9.91 3.00
C ALA A 136 3.43 -11.06 2.56
N GLY A 137 4.56 -10.71 1.94
CA GLY A 137 5.42 -11.64 1.20
C GLY A 137 5.00 -11.82 -0.26
N SER A 138 5.96 -12.22 -1.07
CA SER A 138 5.79 -12.48 -2.51
C SER A 138 6.77 -13.56 -2.95
N THR A 139 6.45 -14.28 -4.02
CA THR A 139 7.40 -15.13 -4.75
C THR A 139 8.23 -14.33 -5.75
N ASP A 140 7.89 -13.06 -6.01
CA ASP A 140 8.65 -12.16 -6.88
C ASP A 140 9.89 -11.62 -6.14
N PRO A 141 11.13 -11.96 -6.59
CA PRO A 141 12.35 -11.48 -5.97
C PRO A 141 12.47 -9.95 -5.96
N GLU A 142 11.93 -9.25 -6.95
CA GLU A 142 11.95 -7.79 -7.02
C GLU A 142 11.13 -7.19 -5.86
N ALA A 143 9.94 -7.76 -5.59
CA ALA A 143 9.11 -7.32 -4.48
C ALA A 143 9.79 -7.56 -3.13
N ILE A 144 10.49 -8.69 -2.96
CA ILE A 144 11.28 -8.98 -1.75
C ILE A 144 12.42 -7.96 -1.59
N ALA A 145 13.15 -7.68 -2.67
CA ALA A 145 14.28 -6.74 -2.65
C ALA A 145 13.83 -5.32 -2.28
N VAL A 146 12.68 -4.87 -2.78
CA VAL A 146 12.08 -3.58 -2.41
C VAL A 146 11.78 -3.51 -0.90
N ILE A 147 11.22 -4.56 -0.31
CA ILE A 147 10.96 -4.59 1.15
C ILE A 147 12.26 -4.57 1.96
N ALA A 148 13.29 -5.30 1.51
CA ALA A 148 14.61 -5.27 2.15
C ALA A 148 15.26 -3.88 2.08
N GLU A 149 15.11 -3.19 0.95
CA GLU A 149 15.62 -1.83 0.77
C GLU A 149 14.86 -0.83 1.66
N ILE A 150 13.52 -0.91 1.73
CA ILE A 150 12.72 -0.08 2.65
C ILE A 150 13.18 -0.29 4.10
N ALA A 151 13.42 -1.54 4.53
CA ALA A 151 13.93 -1.82 5.87
C ALA A 151 15.32 -1.18 6.10
N ARG A 152 16.20 -1.23 5.11
CA ARG A 152 17.54 -0.61 5.16
C ARG A 152 17.46 0.91 5.27
N GLU A 153 16.68 1.55 4.41
CA GLU A 153 16.44 3.00 4.45
C GLU A 153 15.82 3.42 5.78
N TRP A 154 14.85 2.65 6.27
CA TRP A 154 14.15 2.99 7.50
C TRP A 154 15.04 2.89 8.74
N ARG A 155 16.03 1.97 8.75
CA ARG A 155 17.06 1.95 9.79
C ARG A 155 17.83 3.26 9.87
N HIS A 156 18.09 3.93 8.75
CA HIS A 156 18.81 5.20 8.72
C HIS A 156 18.03 6.37 9.36
N THR A 157 16.79 6.16 9.81
CA THR A 157 15.99 7.18 10.54
C THR A 157 16.14 7.11 12.07
N GLY A 158 17.08 6.31 12.57
CA GLY A 158 17.48 6.28 13.99
C GLY A 158 17.03 5.05 14.79
N TRP A 159 16.34 4.10 14.16
CA TRP A 159 15.97 2.83 14.80
C TRP A 159 17.20 1.97 15.07
N CYS A 160 17.22 1.28 16.22
CA CYS A 160 18.32 0.40 16.66
C CYS A 160 18.69 -0.61 15.57
N ALA A 161 17.66 -1.28 15.04
CA ALA A 161 17.75 -2.18 13.90
C ALA A 161 16.38 -2.26 13.21
N VAL A 162 16.38 -2.58 11.92
CA VAL A 162 15.15 -2.88 11.18
C VAL A 162 15.36 -4.18 10.41
N ARG A 163 14.38 -5.08 10.45
CA ARG A 163 14.40 -6.37 9.74
C ARG A 163 13.13 -6.59 8.93
N PRO A 164 13.23 -6.98 7.65
CA PRO A 164 12.06 -7.38 6.88
C PRO A 164 11.57 -8.75 7.36
N ALA A 165 10.26 -8.94 7.36
CA ALA A 165 9.63 -10.23 7.58
C ALA A 165 8.42 -10.41 6.65
N PHE A 166 8.04 -11.66 6.40
CA PHE A 166 7.03 -12.01 5.42
C PHE A 166 6.00 -12.98 6.00
N ALA A 167 4.74 -12.59 5.95
CA ALA A 167 3.62 -13.41 6.40
C ALA A 167 3.45 -14.68 5.54
N SER A 168 3.84 -14.64 4.27
CA SER A 168 3.68 -15.75 3.33
C SER A 168 4.79 -15.76 2.28
N ALA A 169 4.83 -16.80 1.45
CA ALA A 169 5.68 -16.98 0.26
C ALA A 169 7.21 -17.00 0.46
N SER A 170 7.75 -16.14 1.32
CA SER A 170 9.18 -15.91 1.51
C SER A 170 9.53 -15.92 2.99
N LEU A 171 10.79 -16.14 3.33
CA LEU A 171 11.31 -16.08 4.70
C LEU A 171 12.18 -14.82 4.87
N PRO A 172 12.36 -14.31 6.11
CA PRO A 172 11.96 -14.86 7.41
C PRO A 172 10.48 -14.60 7.78
N ARG A 173 9.94 -15.33 8.76
CA ARG A 173 8.63 -15.04 9.38
C ARG A 173 8.74 -13.93 10.42
N THR A 174 7.61 -13.38 10.87
CA THR A 174 7.58 -12.31 11.87
C THR A 174 8.25 -12.76 13.17
N GLU A 175 7.92 -13.95 13.65
CA GLU A 175 8.47 -14.54 14.88
C GLU A 175 9.99 -14.77 14.80
N ASP A 176 10.52 -15.08 13.62
CA ASP A 176 11.96 -15.25 13.42
C ASP A 176 12.68 -13.90 13.52
N ALA A 177 12.14 -12.85 12.89
CA ALA A 177 12.70 -11.51 12.95
C ALA A 177 12.60 -10.90 14.35
N VAL A 178 11.53 -11.18 15.10
CA VAL A 178 11.41 -10.78 16.52
C VAL A 178 12.53 -11.43 17.35
N ARG A 179 12.72 -12.75 17.23
CA ARG A 179 13.79 -13.48 17.92
C ARG A 179 15.18 -12.97 17.53
N GLU A 180 15.40 -12.67 16.26
CA GLU A 180 16.67 -12.10 15.78
C GLU A 180 16.95 -10.75 16.46
N LEU A 181 16.00 -9.81 16.46
CA LEU A 181 16.18 -8.48 17.05
C LEU A 181 16.44 -8.56 18.57
N ARG A 182 15.80 -9.49 19.28
CA ARG A 182 16.11 -9.78 20.69
C ARG A 182 17.55 -10.26 20.87
N SER A 183 18.00 -11.19 20.03
CA SER A 183 19.37 -11.72 20.09
C SER A 183 20.44 -10.65 19.80
N LEU A 184 20.09 -9.62 19.03
CA LEU A 184 20.93 -8.45 18.76
C LEU A 184 20.99 -7.45 19.93
N GLY A 185 20.28 -7.70 21.03
CA GLY A 185 20.29 -6.86 22.22
C GLY A 185 19.38 -5.64 22.14
N CYS A 186 18.40 -5.60 21.22
CA CYS A 186 17.40 -4.54 21.22
C CYS A 186 16.56 -4.60 22.51
N ALA A 187 16.54 -3.49 23.25
CA ALA A 187 15.81 -3.39 24.52
C ALA A 187 14.30 -3.56 24.31
N LYS A 188 13.79 -3.02 23.19
CA LYS A 188 12.42 -3.24 22.72
C LYS A 188 12.40 -3.82 21.32
N VAL A 189 11.37 -4.59 21.00
CA VAL A 189 11.07 -5.05 19.64
C VAL A 189 9.64 -4.67 19.27
N ALA A 190 9.50 -3.97 18.15
CA ALA A 190 8.22 -3.55 17.60
C ALA A 190 7.95 -4.22 16.26
N VAL A 191 6.71 -4.59 16.00
CA VAL A 191 6.27 -5.11 14.71
C VAL A 191 5.42 -4.05 14.00
N ALA A 192 5.84 -3.67 12.80
CA ALA A 192 5.17 -2.71 11.94
C ALA A 192 4.60 -3.41 10.70
N PRO A 193 3.28 -3.68 10.65
CA PRO A 193 2.65 -4.30 9.49
C PRO A 193 2.65 -3.36 8.26
N TYR A 194 3.44 -3.70 7.25
CA TYR A 194 3.43 -3.08 5.92
C TYR A 194 2.37 -3.72 5.03
N VAL A 195 1.12 -3.50 5.42
CA VAL A 195 -0.10 -4.01 4.78
C VAL A 195 -1.18 -2.93 4.85
N LEU A 196 -2.02 -2.84 3.82
CA LEU A 196 -2.95 -1.72 3.69
C LEU A 196 -4.17 -1.83 4.60
N ALA A 197 -4.71 -3.03 4.76
CA ALA A 197 -5.98 -3.24 5.44
C ALA A 197 -5.99 -4.56 6.22
N PRO A 198 -6.87 -4.70 7.24
CA PRO A 198 -6.98 -5.93 8.02
C PRO A 198 -7.40 -7.13 7.17
N GLY A 199 -7.14 -8.33 7.69
CA GLY A 199 -7.43 -9.60 7.05
C GLY A 199 -6.40 -10.68 7.36
N PHE A 200 -6.46 -11.78 6.63
CA PHE A 200 -5.69 -13.00 6.92
C PHE A 200 -4.17 -12.79 7.08
N LEU A 201 -3.55 -11.98 6.23
CA LEU A 201 -2.10 -11.74 6.27
C LEU A 201 -1.70 -10.89 7.49
N PRO A 202 -2.30 -9.70 7.75
CA PRO A 202 -2.12 -9.00 9.02
C PRO A 202 -2.41 -9.87 10.25
N ASP A 203 -3.44 -10.71 10.23
CA ASP A 203 -3.76 -11.62 11.35
C ASP A 203 -2.66 -12.68 11.57
N ARG A 204 -1.98 -13.11 10.50
CA ARG A 204 -0.79 -13.96 10.61
C ARG A 204 0.42 -13.20 11.15
N ILE A 205 0.62 -11.96 10.73
CA ILE A 205 1.68 -11.08 11.29
C ILE A 205 1.47 -10.91 12.79
N ALA A 206 0.23 -10.63 13.22
CA ALA A 206 -0.12 -10.45 14.62
C ALA A 206 0.19 -11.69 15.47
N ARG A 207 -0.11 -12.89 14.94
CA ARG A 207 0.25 -14.14 15.63
C ARG A 207 1.76 -14.32 15.80
N GLY A 208 2.55 -13.99 14.78
CA GLY A 208 4.02 -14.06 14.86
C GLY A 208 4.64 -12.96 15.73
N ALA A 209 3.88 -11.92 16.07
CA ALA A 209 4.32 -10.82 16.93
C ALA A 209 4.19 -11.10 18.44
N GLY A 210 3.83 -12.33 18.85
CA GLY A 210 3.50 -12.65 20.24
C GLY A 210 4.60 -12.34 21.29
N GLU A 211 5.87 -12.33 20.89
CA GLU A 211 7.02 -11.99 21.76
C GLU A 211 7.53 -10.54 21.60
N ALA A 212 6.87 -9.75 20.74
CA ALA A 212 7.20 -8.33 20.56
C ALA A 212 6.58 -7.48 21.68
N ASP A 213 7.24 -6.37 22.02
CA ASP A 213 6.71 -5.43 23.02
C ASP A 213 5.58 -4.56 22.46
N VAL A 214 5.62 -4.30 21.15
CA VAL A 214 4.68 -3.43 20.45
C VAL A 214 4.28 -4.05 19.12
N LEU A 215 2.97 -4.09 18.85
CA LEU A 215 2.42 -4.39 17.53
C LEU A 215 1.65 -3.17 17.05
N ALA A 216 2.11 -2.56 15.96
CA ALA A 216 1.40 -1.46 15.32
C ALA A 216 0.19 -1.98 14.53
N ASP A 217 -0.81 -1.10 14.31
CA ASP A 217 -1.91 -1.39 13.39
C ASP A 217 -1.44 -1.34 11.92
N VAL A 218 -2.25 -1.86 11.01
CA VAL A 218 -2.03 -1.77 9.56
C VAL A 218 -1.98 -0.31 9.09
N LEU A 219 -1.43 -0.06 7.90
CA LEU A 219 -1.35 1.30 7.35
C LEU A 219 -2.73 1.97 7.32
N GLY A 220 -3.76 1.24 6.90
CA GLY A 220 -5.15 1.66 6.96
C GLY A 220 -5.41 2.95 6.17
N PRO A 221 -6.41 3.74 6.57
CA PRO A 221 -6.74 5.01 5.92
C PRO A 221 -5.87 6.17 6.44
N ALA A 222 -4.60 5.92 6.77
CA ALA A 222 -3.70 6.95 7.30
C ALA A 222 -3.59 8.13 6.32
N PRO A 223 -3.48 9.38 6.83
CA PRO A 223 -3.42 10.57 5.99
C PRO A 223 -2.32 10.52 4.92
N GLU A 224 -1.19 9.91 5.27
CA GLU A 224 -0.03 9.78 4.39
C GLU A 224 -0.31 8.83 3.23
N VAL A 225 -1.09 7.76 3.43
CA VAL A 225 -1.52 6.85 2.36
C VAL A 225 -2.42 7.58 1.36
N ALA A 226 -3.35 8.40 1.85
CA ALA A 226 -4.20 9.23 0.99
C ALA A 226 -3.37 10.25 0.17
N ARG A 227 -2.30 10.79 0.74
CA ARG A 227 -1.36 11.68 0.03
C ARG A 227 -0.56 10.93 -1.05
N VAL A 228 -0.15 9.69 -0.79
CA VAL A 228 0.52 8.84 -1.81
C VAL A 228 -0.41 8.62 -3.00
N LEU A 229 -1.67 8.24 -2.74
CA LEU A 229 -2.68 8.08 -3.78
C LEU A 229 -2.80 9.31 -4.67
N LEU A 230 -2.91 10.49 -4.06
CA LEU A 230 -2.99 11.74 -4.80
C LEU A 230 -1.71 12.06 -5.57
N ALA A 231 -0.54 11.78 -5.00
CA ALA A 231 0.73 11.96 -5.70
C ALA A 231 0.84 11.05 -6.93
N ARG A 232 0.42 9.78 -6.83
CA ARG A 232 0.38 8.86 -7.98
C ARG A 232 -0.62 9.29 -9.04
N TYR A 233 -1.79 9.78 -8.61
CA TYR A 233 -2.81 10.31 -9.51
C TYR A 233 -2.30 11.54 -10.29
N GLU A 234 -1.67 12.50 -9.63
CA GLU A 234 -1.13 13.69 -10.31
C GLU A 234 0.05 13.32 -11.23
N ALA A 235 0.96 12.45 -10.79
CA ALA A 235 2.07 11.98 -11.61
C ALA A 235 1.59 11.31 -12.91
N ALA A 236 0.55 10.46 -12.83
CA ALA A 236 -0.03 9.80 -14.00
C ALA A 236 -0.70 10.77 -14.98
N ARG A 237 -1.11 11.96 -14.52
CA ARG A 237 -1.75 13.00 -15.35
C ARG A 237 -0.76 13.93 -16.03
N MET A 238 0.47 14.00 -15.54
CA MET A 238 1.50 14.80 -16.19
C MET A 238 1.96 14.04 -17.45
N PRO A 239 2.03 14.69 -18.62
CA PRO A 239 2.71 14.11 -19.77
C PRO A 239 4.11 13.72 -19.32
N LEU A 240 4.55 12.48 -19.63
CA LEU A 240 5.96 12.15 -19.53
C LEU A 240 6.73 13.25 -20.26
N PRO A 241 7.74 13.90 -19.64
CA PRO A 241 8.56 14.85 -20.38
C PRO A 241 9.02 14.12 -21.64
N ALA A 242 8.70 14.71 -22.80
CA ALA A 242 9.26 14.24 -24.07
C ALA A 242 10.74 14.10 -23.83
N ALA A 243 11.28 12.89 -24.01
CA ALA A 243 12.72 12.70 -23.99
C ALA A 243 13.29 13.79 -24.89
N VAL A 244 14.02 14.73 -24.29
CA VAL A 244 14.72 15.76 -25.06
C VAL A 244 15.73 14.96 -25.86
N GLY A 245 15.41 14.76 -27.14
CA GLY A 245 16.28 14.05 -28.05
C GLY A 245 17.62 14.77 -28.17
N ALA A 246 18.69 14.01 -28.01
CA ALA A 246 19.91 14.04 -28.81
C ALA A 246 20.77 12.85 -28.38
#